data_AF-A0A5M3W871-F1
#
_entry.id   AF-A0A5M3W871-F1
#
_cell.length_a   1.000
_cell.length_b   1.000
_cell.length_c   1.000
_cell.angle_alpha   90.00
_cell.angle_beta   90.00
_cell.angle_gamma   90.00
#
_symmetry.space_group_name_H-M   'P 1'
#
loop_
_entity.id
_entity.type
_entity.pdbx_description
1 polymer ?
#
loop_
_entity_poly.entity_id
_entity_poly.type
_entity_poly.pdbx_seq_one_letter_code
_entity_poly.pdbx_strand_id
1 'polypeptide(L)'
;MASALVLTSTNPYGSRTLSVERDQVSTVAYLRDPSGTVHGAVWLANHVPAPTSVDHGRLAAGLPPIMPIAHTRFPQGTEPFDGSRLQALWFEEGDGVALFEEEELLAVIPGWADLDRGMPGYARDARGESPFGWELAEALDGLVPRVRKAMEYWTWREAEGSWSSYQQFAMGHLDSRLGPPGRYWDAGEGGPRLGVTERPGGFGRDYTVLSTVGMSCQRMPKAELYDTPNRVELAVATGRDPRVAARLFLWLGRYPWRSVTWLGHGHTARWQHQAGTFPLGGYEGVIMLAEPAGLPDISGFAVGGDAVQWLWLVPVTDTELRLAAERGHEVLSSRLIPQNRI
;
A
#
# COMPACT_ATOMS: atom_id res chain seq x y z
N MET A 1 -22.32 -16.18 -22.86
CA MET A 1 -22.19 -14.84 -23.48
C MET A 1 -20.88 -14.23 -23.01
N ALA A 2 -20.15 -13.52 -23.87
CA ALA A 2 -18.84 -12.97 -23.51
C ALA A 2 -19.02 -11.68 -22.67
N SER A 3 -18.24 -11.57 -21.60
CA SER A 3 -18.06 -10.32 -20.83
C SER A 3 -17.23 -9.34 -21.67
N ALA A 4 -17.59 -8.05 -21.63
CA ALA A 4 -16.89 -6.95 -22.27
C ALA A 4 -16.26 -6.04 -21.19
N LEU A 5 -15.04 -5.59 -21.44
CA LEU A 5 -14.34 -4.63 -20.58
C LEU A 5 -14.84 -3.21 -20.87
N VAL A 6 -15.33 -2.53 -19.84
CA VAL A 6 -15.88 -1.16 -19.90
C VAL A 6 -14.82 -0.13 -19.50
N LEU A 7 -14.08 -0.41 -18.42
CA LEU A 7 -12.99 0.41 -17.92
C LEU A 7 -11.89 -0.49 -17.37
N THR A 8 -10.64 -0.09 -17.57
CA THR A 8 -9.50 -0.65 -16.84
C THR A 8 -8.62 0.48 -16.32
N SER A 9 -8.16 0.34 -15.08
CA SER A 9 -7.22 1.28 -14.46
C SER A 9 -6.27 0.49 -13.58
N THR A 10 -4.97 0.75 -13.67
CA THR A 10 -3.96 0.12 -12.80
C THR A 10 -3.47 1.15 -11.80
N ASN A 11 -3.30 0.75 -10.55
CA ASN A 11 -2.82 1.65 -9.51
C ASN A 11 -1.40 2.15 -9.84
N PRO A 12 -0.97 3.30 -9.30
CA PRO A 12 0.36 3.86 -9.57
C PRO A 12 1.55 2.99 -9.11
N TYR A 13 1.29 1.89 -8.40
CA TYR A 13 2.29 0.96 -7.88
C TYR A 13 2.40 -0.35 -8.69
N GLY A 14 1.51 -0.55 -9.67
CA GLY A 14 1.44 -1.76 -10.50
C GLY A 14 0.97 -3.02 -9.76
N SER A 15 0.43 -2.90 -8.55
CA SER A 15 0.05 -4.03 -7.69
C SER A 15 -1.43 -4.38 -7.73
N ARG A 16 -2.28 -3.46 -8.21
CA ARG A 16 -3.71 -3.68 -8.36
C ARG A 16 -4.24 -3.07 -9.65
N THR A 17 -5.23 -3.72 -10.24
CA THR A 17 -5.97 -3.25 -11.40
C THR A 17 -7.47 -3.30 -11.11
N LEU A 18 -8.15 -2.18 -11.29
CA LEU A 18 -9.60 -2.10 -11.36
C LEU A 18 -10.03 -2.45 -12.79
N SER A 19 -10.90 -3.44 -12.93
CA SER A 19 -11.59 -3.76 -14.18
C SER A 19 -13.09 -3.66 -13.98
N VAL A 20 -13.76 -2.82 -14.77
CA VAL A 20 -15.22 -2.78 -14.86
C VAL A 20 -15.62 -3.65 -16.04
N GLU A 21 -16.36 -4.71 -15.76
CA GLU A 21 -16.77 -5.71 -16.73
C GLU A 21 -18.28 -5.76 -16.82
N ARG A 22 -18.78 -6.00 -18.03
CA ARG A 22 -20.20 -6.01 -18.34
C ARG A 22 -20.55 -7.17 -19.26
N ASP A 23 -21.74 -7.75 -19.07
CA ASP A 23 -22.40 -8.52 -20.12
C ASP A 23 -23.79 -7.95 -20.46
N GLN A 24 -24.65 -8.76 -21.09
CA GLN A 24 -26.01 -8.33 -21.42
C GLN A 24 -26.93 -8.17 -20.19
N VAL A 25 -26.51 -8.66 -19.03
CA VAL A 25 -27.35 -8.83 -17.84
C VAL A 25 -26.93 -7.92 -16.70
N SER A 26 -25.62 -7.71 -16.49
CA SER A 26 -25.13 -6.85 -15.39
C SER A 26 -23.75 -6.25 -15.67
N THR A 27 -23.40 -5.23 -14.88
CA THR A 27 -22.05 -4.67 -14.79
C THR A 27 -21.51 -4.84 -13.36
N VAL A 28 -20.24 -5.25 -13.25
CA VAL A 28 -19.54 -5.49 -12.00
C VAL A 28 -18.12 -4.94 -12.09
N ALA A 29 -17.63 -4.36 -11.01
CA ALA A 29 -16.23 -3.95 -10.88
C ALA A 29 -15.45 -4.98 -10.06
N TYR A 30 -14.24 -5.29 -10.52
CA TYR A 30 -13.31 -6.21 -9.88
C TYR A 30 -11.98 -5.52 -9.62
N LEU A 31 -11.44 -5.72 -8.43
CA LEU A 31 -10.08 -5.37 -8.06
C LEU A 31 -9.20 -6.62 -8.15
N ARG A 32 -8.25 -6.61 -9.07
CA ARG A 32 -7.38 -7.76 -9.37
C ARG A 32 -5.92 -7.47 -9.06
N ASP A 33 -5.17 -8.51 -8.74
CA ASP A 33 -3.70 -8.44 -8.77
C ASP A 33 -3.14 -8.75 -10.17
N PRO A 34 -1.82 -8.62 -10.41
CA PRO A 34 -1.22 -8.88 -11.72
C PRO A 34 -1.36 -10.31 -12.23
N SER A 35 -1.68 -11.28 -11.35
CA SER A 35 -1.96 -12.67 -11.75
C SER A 35 -3.41 -12.87 -12.24
N GLY A 36 -4.26 -11.85 -12.07
CA GLY A 36 -5.68 -11.89 -12.41
C GLY A 36 -6.59 -12.32 -11.23
N THR A 37 -6.01 -12.65 -10.07
CA THR A 37 -6.75 -13.03 -8.87
C THR A 37 -7.59 -11.85 -8.37
N VAL A 38 -8.86 -12.08 -8.08
CA VAL A 38 -9.77 -11.06 -7.55
C VAL A 38 -9.59 -10.92 -6.05
N HIS A 39 -9.29 -9.71 -5.59
CA HIS A 39 -9.16 -9.36 -4.15
C HIS A 39 -10.37 -8.59 -3.63
N GLY A 40 -11.14 -7.97 -4.52
CA GLY A 40 -12.38 -7.27 -4.16
C GLY A 40 -13.30 -7.17 -5.37
N ALA A 41 -14.60 -7.11 -5.13
CA ALA A 41 -15.59 -6.95 -6.18
C ALA A 41 -16.81 -6.17 -5.67
N VAL A 42 -17.50 -5.51 -6.58
CA VAL A 42 -18.77 -4.84 -6.28
C VAL A 42 -19.66 -4.81 -7.52
N TRP A 43 -20.91 -5.22 -7.35
CA TRP A 43 -21.96 -5.07 -8.35
C TRP A 43 -22.30 -3.60 -8.55
N LEU A 44 -22.47 -3.17 -9.80
CA LEU A 44 -22.79 -1.78 -10.14
C LEU A 44 -24.23 -1.64 -10.63
N ALA A 45 -24.67 -2.51 -11.54
CA ALA A 45 -26.00 -2.42 -12.15
C ALA A 45 -26.48 -3.75 -12.74
N ASN A 46 -27.81 -3.88 -12.82
CA ASN A 46 -28.50 -4.86 -13.65
C ASN A 46 -28.94 -4.15 -14.93
N HIS A 47 -28.91 -4.85 -16.07
CA HIS A 47 -29.39 -4.36 -17.37
C HIS A 47 -30.69 -5.05 -17.83
N VAL A 48 -31.24 -5.88 -16.95
CA VAL A 48 -32.51 -6.59 -17.12
C VAL A 48 -33.28 -6.55 -15.80
N PRO A 49 -34.59 -6.89 -15.80
CA PRO A 49 -35.35 -6.97 -14.56
C PRO A 49 -34.69 -7.86 -13.50
N ALA A 50 -34.62 -7.35 -12.27
CA ALA A 50 -33.98 -8.01 -11.15
C ALA A 50 -34.76 -9.28 -10.75
N PRO A 51 -34.09 -10.42 -10.51
CA PRO A 51 -34.74 -11.63 -10.07
C PRO A 51 -35.17 -11.51 -8.61
N THR A 52 -36.08 -12.38 -8.17
CA THR A 52 -36.52 -12.42 -6.78
C THR A 52 -35.49 -13.02 -5.82
N SER A 53 -34.55 -13.80 -6.34
CA SER A 53 -33.51 -14.51 -5.57
C SER A 53 -32.21 -14.59 -6.35
N VAL A 54 -31.14 -15.02 -5.68
CA VAL A 54 -29.81 -15.19 -6.28
C VAL A 54 -29.84 -16.26 -7.38
N ASP A 55 -29.31 -15.92 -8.56
CA ASP A 55 -29.09 -16.87 -9.64
C ASP A 55 -27.80 -17.67 -9.41
N HIS A 56 -27.94 -18.80 -8.71
CA HIS A 56 -26.83 -19.71 -8.43
C HIS A 56 -26.23 -20.34 -9.70
N GLY A 57 -27.02 -20.51 -10.76
CA GLY A 57 -26.54 -21.08 -12.02
C GLY A 57 -25.52 -20.15 -12.69
N ARG A 58 -25.81 -18.85 -12.67
CA ARG A 58 -24.92 -17.81 -13.19
C ARG A 58 -23.62 -17.70 -12.40
N LEU A 59 -23.70 -17.78 -11.07
CA LEU A 59 -22.52 -17.81 -10.19
C LEU A 59 -21.64 -19.05 -10.46
N ALA A 60 -22.25 -20.23 -10.55
CA ALA A 60 -21.53 -21.47 -10.83
C ALA A 60 -20.85 -21.47 -12.21
N ALA A 61 -21.38 -20.69 -13.16
CA ALA A 61 -20.79 -20.48 -14.48
C ALA A 61 -19.70 -19.39 -14.51
N GLY A 62 -19.38 -18.76 -13.38
CA GLY A 62 -18.38 -17.69 -13.30
C GLY A 62 -18.79 -16.39 -14.02
N LEU A 63 -20.09 -16.18 -14.22
CA LEU A 63 -20.62 -14.98 -14.88
C LEU A 63 -20.90 -13.87 -13.84
N PRO A 64 -20.83 -12.58 -14.23
CA PRO A 64 -21.08 -11.47 -13.30
C PRO A 64 -22.44 -11.58 -12.60
N PRO A 65 -22.57 -11.47 -11.26
CA PRO A 65 -23.86 -11.62 -10.59
C PRO A 65 -24.93 -10.64 -11.08
N ILE A 66 -26.19 -11.04 -10.94
CA ILE A 66 -27.36 -10.16 -11.07
C ILE A 66 -27.90 -9.90 -9.65
N MET A 67 -28.13 -8.64 -9.29
CA MET A 67 -28.61 -8.26 -7.96
C MET A 67 -30.11 -8.59 -7.82
N PRO A 68 -30.54 -9.30 -6.76
CA PRO A 68 -31.96 -9.54 -6.52
C PRO A 68 -32.75 -8.25 -6.25
N ILE A 69 -34.05 -8.29 -6.52
CA ILE A 69 -34.98 -7.15 -6.43
C ILE A 69 -34.97 -6.48 -5.05
N ALA A 70 -34.72 -7.24 -3.98
CA ALA A 70 -34.67 -6.73 -2.61
C ALA A 70 -33.45 -5.81 -2.35
N HIS A 71 -32.40 -5.93 -3.17
CA HIS A 71 -31.08 -5.33 -2.93
C HIS A 71 -30.63 -4.35 -4.01
N THR A 72 -31.53 -3.92 -4.89
CA THR A 72 -31.26 -2.91 -5.92
C THR A 72 -32.25 -1.75 -5.85
N ARG A 73 -31.78 -0.54 -6.12
CA ARG A 73 -32.64 0.64 -6.30
C ARG A 73 -33.37 0.64 -7.64
N PHE A 74 -32.90 -0.13 -8.63
CA PHE A 74 -33.42 -0.13 -10.01
C PHE A 74 -33.90 -1.53 -10.41
N PRO A 75 -35.08 -1.97 -9.92
CA PRO A 75 -35.56 -3.34 -10.11
C PRO A 75 -35.89 -3.70 -11.56
N GLN A 76 -36.08 -2.71 -12.44
CA GLN A 76 -36.31 -2.94 -13.87
C GLN A 76 -35.01 -3.02 -14.68
N GLY A 77 -33.85 -2.81 -14.05
CA GLY A 77 -32.57 -2.63 -14.71
C GLY A 77 -32.33 -1.18 -15.17
N THR A 78 -31.09 -0.90 -15.53
CA THR A 78 -30.64 0.38 -16.08
C THR A 78 -29.93 0.15 -17.41
N GLU A 79 -29.83 1.22 -18.19
CA GLU A 79 -28.94 1.20 -19.35
C GLU A 79 -27.49 0.93 -18.90
N PRO A 80 -26.72 0.26 -19.74
CA PRO A 80 -25.31 0.05 -19.50
C PRO A 80 -24.48 1.32 -19.38
N PHE A 81 -23.45 1.26 -18.52
CA PHE A 81 -22.50 2.35 -18.38
C PHE A 81 -21.70 2.59 -19.67
N ASP A 82 -21.47 3.86 -19.96
CA ASP A 82 -20.49 4.31 -20.94
C ASP A 82 -19.12 4.46 -20.25
N GLY A 83 -18.15 3.67 -20.68
CA GLY A 83 -16.80 3.67 -20.10
C GLY A 83 -16.09 5.03 -20.19
N SER A 84 -16.47 5.89 -21.14
CA SER A 84 -15.91 7.24 -21.25
C SER A 84 -16.37 8.19 -20.14
N ARG A 85 -17.45 7.84 -19.44
CA ARG A 85 -17.98 8.57 -18.28
C ARG A 85 -17.48 8.00 -16.96
N LEU A 86 -16.74 6.89 -16.96
CA LEU A 86 -16.24 6.26 -15.75
C LEU A 86 -14.81 6.70 -15.44
N GLN A 87 -14.55 7.03 -14.17
CA GLN A 87 -13.21 7.40 -13.70
C GLN A 87 -12.85 6.67 -12.41
N ALA A 88 -11.65 6.10 -12.38
CA ALA A 88 -11.09 5.49 -11.17
C ALA A 88 -10.27 6.51 -10.38
N LEU A 89 -10.48 6.56 -9.06
CA LEU A 89 -9.65 7.27 -8.10
C LEU A 89 -9.07 6.25 -7.11
N TRP A 90 -7.77 6.00 -7.21
CA TRP A 90 -7.07 5.11 -6.29
C TRP A 90 -6.89 5.77 -4.93
N PHE A 91 -7.00 5.01 -3.85
CA PHE A 91 -6.58 5.49 -2.53
C PHE A 91 -5.05 5.63 -2.47
N GLU A 92 -4.55 6.44 -1.53
CA GLU A 92 -3.12 6.73 -1.38
C GLU A 92 -2.30 5.45 -1.18
N GLU A 93 -2.82 4.51 -0.43
CA GLU A 93 -2.24 3.20 -0.17
C GLU A 93 -2.17 2.34 -1.45
N GLY A 94 -3.06 2.60 -2.42
CA GLY A 94 -3.18 1.88 -3.68
C GLY A 94 -3.83 0.50 -3.58
N ASP A 95 -4.39 0.14 -2.42
CA ASP A 95 -5.08 -1.13 -2.19
C ASP A 95 -6.62 -1.00 -2.18
N GLY A 96 -7.14 0.23 -2.20
CA GLY A 96 -8.55 0.54 -2.43
C GLY A 96 -8.76 1.53 -3.58
N VAL A 97 -9.98 1.56 -4.11
CA VAL A 97 -10.35 2.39 -5.27
C VAL A 97 -11.79 2.86 -5.18
N ALA A 98 -12.01 4.14 -5.48
CA ALA A 98 -13.31 4.72 -5.75
C ALA A 98 -13.55 4.78 -7.26
N LEU A 99 -14.78 4.52 -7.68
CA LEU A 99 -15.24 4.62 -9.06
C LEU A 99 -16.30 5.73 -9.13
N PHE A 100 -16.11 6.65 -10.06
CA PHE A 100 -17.03 7.72 -10.36
C PHE A 100 -17.71 7.48 -11.70
N GLU A 101 -18.97 7.87 -11.79
CA GLU A 101 -19.65 8.14 -13.05
C GLU A 101 -19.79 9.66 -13.17
N GLU A 102 -19.06 10.25 -14.12
CA GLU A 102 -18.81 11.69 -14.20
C GLU A 102 -18.24 12.21 -12.87
N GLU A 103 -18.99 13.06 -12.15
CA GLU A 103 -18.58 13.64 -10.86
C GLU A 103 -19.21 12.93 -9.65
N GLU A 104 -20.11 11.97 -9.88
CA GLU A 104 -20.81 11.27 -8.81
C GLU A 104 -20.11 9.98 -8.41
N LEU A 105 -19.98 9.77 -7.09
CA LEU A 105 -19.42 8.53 -6.56
C LEU A 105 -20.35 7.36 -6.84
N LEU A 106 -19.92 6.46 -7.72
CA LEU A 106 -20.67 5.27 -8.14
C LEU A 106 -20.42 4.09 -7.21
N ALA A 107 -19.15 3.82 -6.87
CA ALA A 107 -18.79 2.70 -6.03
C ALA A 107 -17.44 2.89 -5.32
N VAL A 108 -17.20 2.10 -4.27
CA VAL A 108 -15.90 2.01 -3.58
C VAL A 108 -15.59 0.55 -3.30
N ILE A 109 -14.41 0.10 -3.73
CA ILE A 109 -13.81 -1.17 -3.26
C ILE A 109 -12.68 -0.77 -2.29
N PRO A 110 -12.89 -0.87 -0.97
CA PRO A 110 -11.88 -0.48 0.00
C PRO A 110 -10.74 -1.53 0.10
N GLY A 111 -9.61 -1.15 0.68
CA GLY A 111 -8.48 -2.07 0.91
C GLY A 111 -8.76 -3.21 1.89
N TRP A 112 -9.85 -3.13 2.65
CA TRP A 112 -10.35 -4.19 3.54
C TRP A 112 -11.48 -5.03 2.92
N ALA A 113 -11.81 -4.84 1.64
CA ALA A 113 -12.72 -5.74 0.95
C ALA A 113 -12.17 -7.17 1.01
N ASP A 114 -13.03 -8.14 1.31
CA ASP A 114 -12.67 -9.53 1.50
C ASP A 114 -13.85 -10.41 1.05
N LEU A 115 -13.74 -10.92 -0.18
CA LEU A 115 -14.80 -11.74 -0.78
C LEU A 115 -15.00 -13.07 -0.04
N ASP A 116 -13.93 -13.64 0.53
CA ASP A 116 -14.00 -14.90 1.28
C ASP A 116 -14.77 -14.71 2.60
N ARG A 117 -14.74 -13.50 3.16
CA ARG A 117 -15.54 -13.11 4.34
C ARG A 117 -16.89 -12.49 4.01
N GLY A 118 -17.27 -12.44 2.73
CA GLY A 118 -18.53 -11.82 2.31
C GLY A 118 -18.57 -10.31 2.51
N MET A 119 -17.42 -9.65 2.42
CA MET A 119 -17.26 -8.19 2.53
C MET A 119 -16.96 -7.60 1.13
N PRO A 120 -17.98 -7.41 0.26
CA PRO A 120 -17.82 -6.79 -1.04
C PRO A 120 -17.54 -5.28 -0.91
N GLY A 121 -17.39 -4.60 -2.04
CA GLY A 121 -17.42 -3.14 -2.07
C GLY A 121 -18.82 -2.56 -1.88
N TYR A 122 -18.86 -1.23 -1.89
CA TYR A 122 -20.05 -0.41 -1.72
C TYR A 122 -20.49 0.18 -3.07
N ALA A 123 -21.78 0.16 -3.39
CA ALA A 123 -22.32 0.71 -4.61
C ALA A 123 -23.50 1.65 -4.36
N ARG A 124 -23.56 2.74 -5.14
CA ARG A 124 -24.63 3.76 -5.11
C ARG A 124 -26.02 3.12 -5.25
N ASP A 125 -26.12 2.16 -6.17
CA ASP A 125 -27.40 1.61 -6.62
C ASP A 125 -27.78 0.30 -5.88
N ALA A 126 -26.93 -0.16 -4.96
CA ALA A 126 -27.24 -1.25 -4.04
C ALA A 126 -28.17 -0.78 -2.91
N ARG A 127 -28.93 -1.72 -2.35
CA ARG A 127 -29.83 -1.50 -1.21
C ARG A 127 -29.56 -2.51 -0.11
N GLY A 128 -29.32 -2.01 1.10
CA GLY A 128 -28.85 -2.78 2.25
C GLY A 128 -27.57 -3.56 1.94
N GLU A 129 -27.41 -4.70 2.62
CA GLU A 129 -26.26 -5.58 2.44
C GLU A 129 -26.62 -6.82 1.61
N SER A 130 -25.76 -7.18 0.68
CA SER A 130 -25.82 -8.42 -0.09
C SER A 130 -24.41 -8.97 -0.33
N PRO A 131 -24.26 -10.24 -0.72
CA PRO A 131 -22.95 -10.79 -1.11
C PRO A 131 -22.30 -10.11 -2.33
N PHE A 132 -23.06 -9.33 -3.12
CA PHE A 132 -22.57 -8.72 -4.36
C PHE A 132 -22.19 -7.24 -4.20
N GLY A 133 -22.65 -6.60 -3.13
CA GLY A 133 -22.40 -5.19 -2.87
C GLY A 133 -23.23 -4.70 -1.69
N TRP A 134 -22.67 -3.74 -0.96
CA TRP A 134 -23.34 -3.04 0.13
C TRP A 134 -23.79 -1.64 -0.30
N GLU A 135 -24.84 -1.13 0.34
CA GLU A 135 -25.36 0.20 0.07
C GLU A 135 -24.33 1.28 0.40
N LEU A 136 -23.92 2.04 -0.61
CA LEU A 136 -22.93 3.10 -0.44
C LEU A 136 -23.43 4.22 0.50
N ALA A 137 -24.72 4.54 0.45
CA ALA A 137 -25.32 5.61 1.23
C ALA A 137 -25.11 5.44 2.74
N GLU A 138 -25.14 4.20 3.24
CA GLU A 138 -24.95 3.89 4.67
C GLU A 138 -23.48 4.04 5.12
N ALA A 139 -22.53 4.03 4.18
CA ALA A 139 -21.09 4.10 4.45
C ALA A 139 -20.45 5.45 4.09
N LEU A 140 -21.22 6.42 3.57
CA LEU A 140 -20.68 7.70 3.09
C LEU A 140 -19.91 8.47 4.17
N ASP A 141 -20.40 8.48 5.42
CA ASP A 141 -19.73 9.20 6.52
C ASP A 141 -18.29 8.74 6.74
N GLY A 142 -18.02 7.44 6.55
CA GLY A 142 -16.67 6.86 6.66
C GLY A 142 -15.86 6.90 5.35
N LEU A 143 -16.52 6.82 4.20
CA LEU A 143 -15.86 6.72 2.89
C LEU A 143 -15.56 8.07 2.24
N VAL A 144 -16.45 9.06 2.37
CA VAL A 144 -16.26 10.40 1.79
C VAL A 144 -14.95 11.06 2.27
N PRO A 145 -14.58 11.02 3.56
CA PRO A 145 -13.30 11.54 4.00
C PRO A 145 -12.10 10.84 3.35
N ARG A 146 -12.18 9.52 3.11
CA ARG A 146 -11.13 8.74 2.44
C ARG A 146 -10.99 9.12 0.97
N VAL A 147 -12.12 9.21 0.27
CA VAL A 147 -12.18 9.63 -1.14
C VAL A 147 -11.60 11.05 -1.31
N ARG A 148 -11.97 11.99 -0.43
CA ARG A 148 -11.43 13.35 -0.44
C ARG A 148 -9.92 13.37 -0.22
N LYS A 149 -9.42 12.65 0.79
CA LYS A 149 -7.99 12.54 1.07
C LYS A 149 -7.22 11.97 -0.13
N ALA A 150 -7.77 10.97 -0.80
CA ALA A 150 -7.17 10.42 -2.01
C ALA A 150 -7.06 11.46 -3.14
N MET A 151 -8.12 12.24 -3.37
CA MET A 151 -8.12 13.32 -4.36
C MET A 151 -7.07 14.40 -4.04
N GLU A 152 -7.06 14.89 -2.79
CA GLU A 152 -6.08 15.86 -2.29
C GLU A 152 -4.64 15.33 -2.43
N TYR A 153 -4.43 14.06 -2.10
CA TYR A 153 -3.14 13.39 -2.20
C TYR A 153 -2.62 13.38 -3.64
N TRP A 154 -3.41 12.89 -4.60
CA TRP A 154 -2.98 12.81 -6.00
C TRP A 154 -2.81 14.19 -6.63
N THR A 155 -3.67 15.15 -6.27
CA THR A 155 -3.51 16.55 -6.68
C THR A 155 -2.16 17.11 -6.20
N TRP A 156 -1.81 16.86 -4.93
CA TRP A 156 -0.51 17.25 -4.39
C TRP A 156 0.64 16.53 -5.09
N ARG A 157 0.52 15.22 -5.38
CA ARG A 157 1.57 14.45 -6.06
C ARG A 157 1.86 14.93 -7.48
N GLU A 158 0.82 15.35 -8.19
CA GLU A 158 0.91 15.84 -9.57
C GLU A 158 1.34 17.30 -9.64
N ALA A 159 1.18 18.07 -8.56
CA ALA A 159 1.59 19.46 -8.50
C ALA A 159 3.10 19.63 -8.75
N GLU A 160 3.45 20.64 -9.54
CA GLU A 160 4.83 21.00 -9.85
C GLU A 160 5.59 21.35 -8.56
N GLY A 161 6.81 20.82 -8.41
CA GLY A 161 7.65 21.08 -7.24
C GLY A 161 7.23 20.38 -5.94
N SER A 162 6.19 19.55 -5.94
CA SER A 162 5.75 18.77 -4.77
C SER A 162 6.87 17.88 -4.23
N TRP A 163 7.57 17.18 -5.13
CA TRP A 163 8.68 16.31 -4.79
C TRP A 163 9.91 17.08 -4.27
N SER A 164 10.31 18.17 -4.93
CA SER A 164 11.46 18.95 -4.49
C SER A 164 11.24 19.56 -3.11
N SER A 165 10.02 20.04 -2.86
CA SER A 165 9.62 20.58 -1.55
C SER A 165 9.68 19.50 -0.47
N TYR A 166 9.11 18.32 -0.74
CA TYR A 166 9.20 17.17 0.16
C TYR A 166 10.66 16.77 0.44
N GLN A 167 11.46 16.64 -0.62
CA GLN A 167 12.85 16.22 -0.51
C GLN A 167 13.64 17.21 0.34
N GLN A 168 13.47 18.51 0.13
CA GLN A 168 14.13 19.54 0.93
C GLN A 168 13.75 19.43 2.41
N PHE A 169 12.47 19.20 2.71
CA PHE A 169 11.99 19.06 4.08
C PHE A 169 12.57 17.81 4.77
N ALA A 170 12.55 16.66 4.10
CA ALA A 170 13.14 15.42 4.60
C ALA A 170 14.66 15.54 4.83
N MET A 171 15.37 16.19 3.90
CA MET A 171 16.81 16.42 4.01
C MET A 171 17.15 17.35 5.16
N GLY A 172 16.40 18.45 5.34
CA GLY A 172 16.59 19.37 6.47
C GLY A 172 16.36 18.70 7.82
N HIS A 173 15.35 17.82 7.92
CA HIS A 173 15.14 16.99 9.11
C HIS A 173 16.36 16.10 9.40
N LEU A 174 16.82 15.34 8.41
CA LEU A 174 17.97 14.46 8.55
C LEU A 174 19.25 15.24 8.88
N ASP A 175 19.43 16.43 8.34
CA ASP A 175 20.59 17.29 8.62
C ASP A 175 20.60 17.72 10.10
N SER A 176 19.44 18.06 10.67
CA SER A 176 19.33 18.41 12.08
C SER A 176 19.63 17.25 13.05
N ARG A 177 19.42 16.01 12.61
CA ARG A 177 19.58 14.80 13.44
C ARG A 177 20.92 14.10 13.23
N LEU A 178 21.40 14.07 12.00
CA LEU A 178 22.56 13.28 11.57
C LEU A 178 23.71 14.14 11.06
N GLY A 179 23.54 15.45 10.88
CA GLY A 179 24.56 16.31 10.29
C GLY A 179 24.53 16.31 8.75
N PRO A 180 25.54 16.89 8.09
CA PRO A 180 25.51 17.24 6.67
C PRO A 180 25.41 16.01 5.76
N PRO A 181 24.78 16.17 4.58
CA PRO A 181 24.65 15.10 3.60
C PRO A 181 25.98 14.71 2.97
N GLY A 182 26.12 13.42 2.70
CA GLY A 182 27.09 12.87 1.75
C GLY A 182 26.45 12.78 0.37
N ARG A 183 26.37 11.56 -0.18
CA ARG A 183 25.75 11.30 -1.48
C ARG A 183 24.22 11.20 -1.38
N TYR A 184 23.59 11.41 -2.53
CA TYR A 184 22.18 11.12 -2.77
C TYR A 184 22.06 10.31 -4.05
N TRP A 185 21.23 9.28 -4.03
CA TRP A 185 20.92 8.44 -5.19
C TRP A 185 19.41 8.44 -5.41
N ASP A 186 19.01 8.63 -6.67
CA ASP A 186 17.65 8.31 -7.10
C ASP A 186 17.56 6.79 -7.33
N ALA A 187 16.62 6.13 -6.64
CA ALA A 187 16.41 4.69 -6.74
C ALA A 187 15.35 4.30 -7.80
N GLY A 188 15.07 5.20 -8.75
CA GLY A 188 14.50 4.90 -10.06
C GLY A 188 13.02 5.24 -10.22
N GLU A 189 12.45 4.86 -11.37
CA GLU A 189 11.09 5.21 -11.78
C GLU A 189 10.00 4.33 -11.13
N GLY A 190 8.78 4.85 -11.08
CA GLY A 190 7.59 4.18 -10.50
C GLY A 190 7.28 4.59 -9.05
N GLY A 191 6.07 4.26 -8.60
CA GLY A 191 5.65 4.48 -7.21
C GLY A 191 6.07 3.33 -6.29
N PRO A 192 6.44 3.59 -5.03
CA PRO A 192 6.74 4.91 -4.45
C PRO A 192 8.02 5.53 -5.04
N ARG A 193 8.07 6.88 -5.09
CA ARG A 193 9.32 7.61 -5.33
C ARG A 193 10.29 7.26 -4.20
N LEU A 194 11.51 6.89 -4.56
CA LEU A 194 12.51 6.39 -3.62
C LEU A 194 13.85 7.05 -3.92
N GLY A 195 14.34 7.85 -2.97
CA GLY A 195 15.71 8.31 -2.90
C GLY A 195 16.45 7.57 -1.79
N VAL A 196 17.77 7.52 -1.90
CA VAL A 196 18.66 7.06 -0.83
C VAL A 196 19.64 8.18 -0.54
N THR A 197 19.79 8.53 0.74
CA THR A 197 20.75 9.55 1.16
C THR A 197 21.75 9.00 2.14
N GLU A 198 22.97 9.50 2.03
CA GLU A 198 24.12 9.15 2.88
C GLU A 198 24.38 10.26 3.90
N ARG A 199 24.70 9.86 5.13
CA ARG A 199 25.21 10.71 6.20
C ARG A 199 26.53 10.08 6.69
N PRO A 200 27.68 10.57 6.18
CA PRO A 200 28.98 10.01 6.51
C PRO A 200 29.30 10.06 8.01
N GLY A 201 30.30 9.27 8.41
CA GLY A 201 30.88 9.35 9.75
C GLY A 201 31.32 10.78 10.10
N GLY A 202 31.14 11.15 11.37
CA GLY A 202 31.23 12.51 11.87
C GLY A 202 30.23 12.74 13.01
N PHE A 203 30.31 13.88 13.70
CA PHE A 203 29.36 14.24 14.78
C PHE A 203 29.27 13.18 15.89
N GLY A 204 30.42 12.63 16.29
CA GLY A 204 30.50 11.61 17.36
C GLY A 204 30.19 10.19 16.91
N ARG A 205 30.15 9.91 15.60
CA ARG A 205 29.96 8.57 15.03
C ARG A 205 31.09 8.22 14.06
N ASP A 206 31.52 6.98 14.06
CA ASP A 206 32.56 6.41 13.18
C ASP A 206 31.98 5.59 12.01
N TYR A 207 30.65 5.55 11.87
CA TYR A 207 29.93 4.83 10.83
C TYR A 207 29.06 5.75 10.00
N THR A 208 28.69 5.27 8.82
CA THR A 208 27.78 5.94 7.90
C THR A 208 26.34 5.52 8.20
N VAL A 209 25.42 6.48 8.17
CA VAL A 209 23.97 6.21 8.14
C VAL A 209 23.48 6.42 6.72
N LEU A 210 22.78 5.42 6.19
CA LEU A 210 21.96 5.59 4.99
C LEU A 210 20.50 5.60 5.37
N SER A 211 19.70 6.36 4.65
CA SER A 211 18.24 6.30 4.79
C SER A 211 17.53 6.49 3.46
N THR A 212 16.29 5.98 3.40
CA THR A 212 15.39 6.31 2.31
C THR A 212 14.85 7.72 2.47
N VAL A 213 14.51 8.32 1.34
CA VAL A 213 13.74 9.56 1.24
C VAL A 213 12.65 9.33 0.22
N GLY A 214 11.40 9.38 0.64
CA GLY A 214 10.25 9.35 -0.27
C GLY A 214 9.29 8.21 -0.02
N MET A 215 9.66 7.19 0.77
CA MET A 215 8.71 6.14 1.15
C MET A 215 7.54 6.71 1.93
N SER A 216 7.79 7.70 2.79
CA SER A 216 6.74 8.32 3.61
C SER A 216 5.89 9.34 2.87
N CYS A 217 6.21 9.65 1.60
CA CYS A 217 5.31 10.40 0.72
C CYS A 217 3.99 9.67 0.43
N GLN A 218 3.88 8.38 0.71
CA GLN A 218 2.63 7.64 0.58
C GLN A 218 2.43 6.78 1.82
N ARG A 219 1.16 6.57 2.19
CA ARG A 219 0.77 5.59 3.20
C ARG A 219 1.01 4.17 2.67
N MET A 220 1.41 3.26 3.56
CA MET A 220 1.56 1.85 3.24
C MET A 220 0.20 1.14 3.20
N PRO A 221 0.00 0.20 2.27
CA PRO A 221 -1.17 -0.68 2.26
C PRO A 221 -1.39 -1.39 3.57
N LYS A 222 -2.67 -1.61 3.93
CA LYS A 222 -3.13 -2.34 5.11
C LYS A 222 -2.67 -1.82 6.47
N ALA A 223 -1.74 -0.87 6.55
CA ALA A 223 -1.21 -0.39 7.83
C ALA A 223 -2.31 0.17 8.72
N GLU A 224 -3.31 0.86 8.14
CA GLU A 224 -4.47 1.40 8.88
C GLU A 224 -5.37 0.33 9.54
N LEU A 225 -5.25 -0.94 9.14
CA LEU A 225 -5.97 -2.05 9.77
C LEU A 225 -5.30 -2.51 11.07
N TYR A 226 -4.11 -1.98 11.36
CA TYR A 226 -3.33 -2.24 12.55
C TYR A 226 -3.09 -0.91 13.26
N ASP A 227 -2.95 -0.93 14.59
CA ASP A 227 -2.59 0.25 15.36
C ASP A 227 -1.10 0.56 15.21
N THR A 228 -0.69 0.89 13.99
CA THR A 228 0.71 1.11 13.60
C THR A 228 0.84 2.35 12.72
N PRO A 229 2.00 3.03 12.73
CA PRO A 229 2.27 4.09 11.77
C PRO A 229 2.10 3.60 10.33
N ASN A 230 1.43 4.41 9.52
CA ASN A 230 1.15 4.11 8.11
C ASN A 230 2.17 4.73 7.15
N ARG A 231 3.05 5.62 7.64
CA ARG A 231 4.16 6.22 6.89
C ARG A 231 5.48 5.82 7.50
N VAL A 232 6.39 5.33 6.67
CA VAL A 232 7.72 4.90 7.12
C VAL A 232 8.81 5.40 6.18
N GLU A 233 10.00 5.53 6.74
CA GLU A 233 11.27 5.55 6.00
C GLU A 233 12.16 4.45 6.59
N LEU A 234 13.10 3.94 5.81
CA LEU A 234 14.07 2.93 6.26
C LEU A 234 15.42 3.59 6.52
N ALA A 235 16.16 3.10 7.50
CA ALA A 235 17.51 3.55 7.80
C ALA A 235 18.44 2.35 8.05
N VAL A 236 19.74 2.50 7.79
CA VAL A 236 20.75 1.51 8.13
C VAL A 236 22.06 2.18 8.51
N ALA A 237 22.69 1.69 9.58
CA ALA A 237 24.05 2.07 9.96
C ALA A 237 25.04 1.04 9.41
N THR A 238 26.17 1.49 8.85
CA THR A 238 27.16 0.60 8.23
C THR A 238 28.57 1.18 8.31
N GLY A 239 29.54 0.32 8.65
CA GLY A 239 30.98 0.55 8.48
C GLY A 239 31.51 0.06 7.12
N ARG A 240 30.65 -0.57 6.30
CA ARG A 240 30.99 -1.04 4.94
C ARG A 240 30.74 0.02 3.87
N ASP A 241 31.08 -0.29 2.62
CA ASP A 241 30.77 0.57 1.47
C ASP A 241 29.25 0.87 1.41
N PRO A 242 28.85 2.15 1.55
CA PRO A 242 27.45 2.54 1.54
C PRO A 242 26.72 2.16 0.23
N ARG A 243 27.43 2.05 -0.90
CA ARG A 243 26.84 1.63 -2.18
C ARG A 243 26.32 0.19 -2.14
N VAL A 244 26.97 -0.66 -1.34
CA VAL A 244 26.53 -2.06 -1.15
C VAL A 244 25.34 -2.10 -0.21
N ALA A 245 25.40 -1.37 0.91
CA ALA A 245 24.31 -1.30 1.89
C ALA A 245 22.99 -0.76 1.30
N ALA A 246 23.06 0.19 0.35
CA ALA A 246 21.89 0.75 -0.34
C ALA A 246 21.02 -0.30 -1.05
N ARG A 247 21.56 -1.49 -1.36
CA ARG A 247 20.78 -2.61 -1.94
C ARG A 247 19.63 -3.07 -1.03
N LEU A 248 19.74 -2.86 0.29
CA LEU A 248 18.65 -3.16 1.23
C LEU A 248 17.40 -2.30 0.94
N PHE A 249 17.59 -1.06 0.51
CA PHE A 249 16.47 -0.16 0.17
C PHE A 249 15.88 -0.47 -1.21
N LEU A 250 16.69 -0.95 -2.16
CA LEU A 250 16.15 -1.45 -3.43
C LEU A 250 15.27 -2.70 -3.22
N TRP A 251 15.62 -3.50 -2.22
CA TRP A 251 14.85 -4.68 -1.82
C TRP A 251 13.56 -4.32 -1.09
N LEU A 252 13.63 -3.53 -0.02
CA LEU A 252 12.49 -3.28 0.89
C LEU A 252 11.73 -1.99 0.59
N GLY A 253 12.36 -1.00 -0.05
CA GLY A 253 11.81 0.36 -0.17
C GLY A 253 10.53 0.47 -1.00
N ARG A 254 10.28 -0.48 -1.91
CA ARG A 254 9.02 -0.58 -2.68
C ARG A 254 8.15 -1.77 -2.29
N TYR A 255 8.64 -2.61 -1.36
CA TYR A 255 7.99 -3.87 -1.00
C TYR A 255 6.56 -3.71 -0.49
N PRO A 256 6.23 -2.73 0.40
CA PRO A 256 4.87 -2.53 0.90
C PRO A 256 3.83 -2.43 -0.21
N TRP A 257 4.06 -1.52 -1.18
CA TRP A 257 3.11 -1.24 -2.26
C TRP A 257 3.06 -2.34 -3.33
N ARG A 258 4.20 -2.96 -3.64
CA ARG A 258 4.25 -4.09 -4.59
C ARG A 258 3.52 -5.32 -4.07
N SER A 259 3.64 -5.60 -2.77
CA SER A 259 3.09 -6.81 -2.16
C SER A 259 1.78 -6.57 -1.42
N VAL A 260 1.27 -5.33 -1.41
CA VAL A 260 0.06 -4.91 -0.70
C VAL A 260 0.12 -5.33 0.77
N THR A 261 1.13 -4.79 1.45
CA THR A 261 1.49 -5.06 2.84
C THR A 261 2.15 -3.82 3.47
N TRP A 262 2.58 -3.94 4.73
CA TRP A 262 3.26 -2.88 5.47
C TRP A 262 4.52 -3.39 6.17
N LEU A 263 5.42 -2.47 6.51
CA LEU A 263 6.62 -2.71 7.32
C LEU A 263 6.47 -2.00 8.66
N GLY A 264 6.90 -2.62 9.75
CA GLY A 264 6.76 -2.04 11.08
C GLY A 264 7.80 -2.53 12.06
N HIS A 265 7.74 -1.97 13.26
CA HIS A 265 8.59 -2.39 14.37
C HIS A 265 8.47 -3.89 14.63
N GLY A 266 9.60 -4.56 14.79
CA GLY A 266 9.68 -5.99 15.06
C GLY A 266 9.56 -6.88 13.83
N HIS A 267 9.13 -6.36 12.68
CA HIS A 267 9.09 -7.16 11.44
C HIS A 267 10.50 -7.62 11.05
N THR A 268 10.57 -8.84 10.53
CA THR A 268 11.81 -9.41 10.01
C THR A 268 11.68 -9.68 8.51
N ALA A 269 12.80 -9.55 7.79
CA ALA A 269 12.88 -9.88 6.38
C ALA A 269 14.13 -10.70 6.12
N ARG A 270 13.97 -11.87 5.49
CA ARG A 270 15.07 -12.74 5.06
C ARG A 270 15.52 -12.37 3.65
N TRP A 271 16.82 -12.29 3.43
CA TRP A 271 17.41 -12.05 2.11
C TRP A 271 17.30 -13.29 1.23
N GLN A 272 16.50 -13.24 0.17
CA GLN A 272 16.14 -14.41 -0.65
C GLN A 272 16.98 -14.58 -1.92
N HIS A 273 17.98 -13.72 -2.19
CA HIS A 273 18.74 -13.80 -3.44
C HIS A 273 19.71 -15.01 -3.49
N GLN A 274 20.53 -15.19 -2.45
CA GLN A 274 21.46 -16.33 -2.27
C GLN A 274 22.10 -16.25 -0.88
N ALA A 275 22.27 -17.39 -0.20
CA ALA A 275 22.96 -17.45 1.10
C ALA A 275 24.37 -16.84 1.02
N GLY A 276 24.77 -16.11 2.06
CA GLY A 276 26.07 -15.43 2.11
C GLY A 276 26.23 -14.21 1.19
N THR A 277 25.20 -13.80 0.44
CA THR A 277 25.25 -12.59 -0.42
C THR A 277 24.63 -11.35 0.22
N PHE A 278 24.27 -11.44 1.50
CA PHE A 278 23.66 -10.33 2.21
C PHE A 278 24.56 -9.08 2.17
N PRO A 279 24.03 -7.89 1.85
CA PRO A 279 24.84 -6.69 1.62
C PRO A 279 25.79 -6.30 2.76
N LEU A 280 25.45 -6.64 4.01
CA LEU A 280 26.26 -6.30 5.18
C LEU A 280 27.13 -7.45 5.71
N GLY A 281 27.16 -8.58 4.98
CA GLY A 281 28.05 -9.74 5.20
C GLY A 281 27.76 -10.53 6.49
N GLY A 282 27.89 -11.86 6.46
CA GLY A 282 27.75 -12.71 7.66
C GLY A 282 26.35 -12.76 8.30
N TYR A 283 25.36 -12.12 7.67
CA TYR A 283 23.96 -12.10 8.07
C TYR A 283 23.08 -12.64 6.94
N GLU A 284 21.81 -12.91 7.24
CA GLU A 284 20.86 -13.52 6.29
C GLU A 284 19.56 -12.72 6.18
N GLY A 285 19.47 -11.57 6.85
CA GLY A 285 18.29 -10.71 6.82
C GLY A 285 18.40 -9.52 7.77
N VAL A 286 17.27 -8.89 8.02
CA VAL A 286 17.13 -7.74 8.91
C VAL A 286 15.94 -7.91 9.85
N ILE A 287 16.05 -7.33 11.05
CA ILE A 287 14.91 -6.93 11.87
C ILE A 287 14.74 -5.40 11.76
N MET A 288 13.49 -4.95 11.77
CA MET A 288 13.14 -3.53 11.64
C MET A 288 12.81 -2.97 13.02
N LEU A 289 13.56 -1.97 13.49
CA LEU A 289 13.37 -1.38 14.82
C LEU A 289 13.16 0.13 14.71
N ALA A 290 12.16 0.68 15.40
CA ALA A 290 11.89 2.12 15.38
C ALA A 290 12.92 2.88 16.23
N GLU A 291 13.22 2.36 17.42
CA GLU A 291 14.09 3.01 18.41
C GLU A 291 15.17 2.04 18.93
N PRO A 292 16.06 1.53 18.06
CA PRO A 292 17.16 0.67 18.49
C PRO A 292 18.14 1.41 19.40
N ALA A 293 18.46 0.81 20.54
CA ALA A 293 19.43 1.37 21.49
C ALA A 293 20.81 1.59 20.84
N GLY A 294 21.39 2.76 21.09
CA GLY A 294 22.74 3.11 20.61
C GLY A 294 22.81 3.63 19.16
N LEU A 295 21.69 3.71 18.44
CA LEU A 295 21.61 4.43 17.17
C LEU A 295 21.01 5.84 17.39
N PRO A 296 21.26 6.80 16.48
CA PRO A 296 20.75 8.16 16.61
C PRO A 296 19.22 8.22 16.57
N ASP A 297 18.65 9.11 17.36
CA ASP A 297 17.23 9.45 17.25
C ASP A 297 16.99 10.32 16.02
N ILE A 298 16.27 9.76 15.05
CA ILE A 298 15.83 10.45 13.82
C ILE A 298 14.31 10.66 13.78
N SER A 299 13.62 10.48 14.91
CA SER A 299 12.17 10.70 15.05
C SER A 299 11.76 12.18 14.94
N GLY A 300 10.44 12.43 14.92
CA GLY A 300 9.86 13.77 14.87
C GLY A 300 9.62 14.32 13.45
N PHE A 301 9.75 13.47 12.43
CA PHE A 301 9.36 13.81 11.06
C PHE A 301 7.87 13.49 10.84
N ALA A 302 7.16 14.33 10.09
CA ALA A 302 5.74 14.12 9.78
C ALA A 302 5.42 14.58 8.35
N VAL A 303 4.44 13.94 7.72
CA VAL A 303 3.98 14.24 6.35
C VAL A 303 2.46 14.32 6.36
N GLY A 304 1.90 15.45 5.95
CA GLY A 304 0.44 15.64 5.95
C GLY A 304 -0.21 15.52 7.34
N GLY A 305 0.55 15.76 8.42
CA GLY A 305 0.11 15.59 9.81
C GLY A 305 0.31 14.17 10.36
N ASP A 306 0.65 13.19 9.53
CA ASP A 306 0.95 11.82 9.97
C ASP A 306 2.43 11.71 10.39
N ALA A 307 2.69 11.14 11.57
CA ALA A 307 4.05 10.85 12.00
C ALA A 307 4.71 9.81 11.08
N VAL A 308 5.97 10.04 10.74
CA VAL A 308 6.79 9.09 9.98
C VAL A 308 7.62 8.26 10.94
N GLN A 309 7.44 6.93 10.90
CA GLN A 309 8.27 6.01 11.65
C GLN A 309 9.51 5.62 10.85
N TRP A 310 10.69 5.94 11.40
CA TRP A 310 11.95 5.50 10.83
C TRP A 310 12.25 4.08 11.30
N LEU A 311 12.32 3.13 10.39
CA LEU A 311 12.63 1.74 10.68
C LEU A 311 14.10 1.45 10.37
N TRP A 312 14.88 1.26 11.43
CA TRP A 312 16.26 0.82 11.33
C TRP A 312 16.33 -0.64 10.93
N LEU A 313 17.00 -0.91 9.81
CA LEU A 313 17.31 -2.24 9.31
C LEU A 313 18.55 -2.77 10.06
N VAL A 314 18.32 -3.54 11.11
CA VAL A 314 19.40 -4.14 11.90
C VAL A 314 19.70 -5.54 11.37
N PRO A 315 20.93 -5.83 10.92
CA PRO A 315 21.31 -7.15 10.41
C PRO A 315 21.12 -8.27 11.42
N VAL A 316 20.58 -9.40 10.96
CA VAL A 316 20.34 -10.59 11.76
C VAL A 316 20.80 -11.86 11.03
N THR A 317 21.30 -12.80 11.80
CA THR A 317 21.67 -14.14 11.35
C THR A 317 20.44 -15.00 11.10
N ASP A 318 20.62 -16.11 10.40
CA ASP A 318 19.57 -17.10 10.16
C ASP A 318 19.01 -17.72 11.46
N THR A 319 19.86 -17.93 12.47
CA THR A 319 19.43 -18.38 13.80
C THR A 319 18.57 -17.34 14.51
N GLU A 320 18.91 -16.05 14.39
CA GLU A 320 18.10 -14.97 14.96
C GLU A 320 16.76 -14.80 14.23
N LEU A 321 16.72 -14.97 12.90
CA LEU A 321 15.46 -14.99 12.15
C LEU A 321 14.53 -16.11 12.61
N ARG A 322 15.06 -17.33 12.80
CA ARG A 322 14.28 -18.44 13.40
C ARG A 322 13.81 -18.10 14.81
N LEU A 323 14.69 -17.52 15.62
CA LEU A 323 14.35 -17.12 16.99
C LEU A 323 13.16 -16.16 17.04
N ALA A 324 13.15 -15.15 16.17
CA ALA A 324 12.06 -14.19 16.07
C ALA A 324 10.77 -14.86 15.57
N ALA A 325 10.86 -15.76 14.60
CA ALA A 325 9.70 -16.49 14.09
C ALA A 325 9.08 -17.44 15.14
N GLU A 326 9.90 -18.07 15.99
CA GLU A 326 9.44 -19.03 17.00
C GLU A 326 9.00 -18.38 18.31
N ARG A 327 9.66 -17.30 18.73
CA ARG A 327 9.50 -16.73 20.09
C ARG A 327 9.12 -15.25 20.12
N GLY A 328 8.84 -14.65 18.97
CA GLY A 328 8.55 -13.22 18.86
C GLY A 328 9.81 -12.36 18.76
N HIS A 329 9.64 -11.16 18.22
CA HIS A 329 10.72 -10.24 17.92
C HIS A 329 11.31 -9.61 19.19
N GLU A 330 10.53 -9.51 20.27
CA GLU A 330 10.90 -8.92 21.56
C GLU A 330 12.05 -9.69 22.22
N VAL A 331 12.04 -11.01 22.08
CA VAL A 331 13.10 -11.89 22.60
C VAL A 331 14.41 -11.68 21.84
N LEU A 332 14.33 -11.35 20.55
CA LEU A 332 15.50 -11.03 19.76
C LEU A 332 15.98 -9.59 20.05
N SER A 333 15.07 -8.60 20.03
CA SER A 333 15.41 -7.19 20.22
C SER A 333 16.04 -6.91 21.58
N SER A 334 15.60 -7.58 22.64
CA SER A 334 16.21 -7.50 23.98
C SER A 334 17.65 -8.03 24.08
N ARG A 335 18.09 -8.83 23.09
CA ARG A 335 19.44 -9.43 23.03
C ARG A 335 20.33 -8.76 21.99
N LEU A 336 19.75 -7.99 21.08
CA LEU A 336 20.49 -7.33 20.02
C LEU A 336 21.19 -6.08 20.56
N ILE A 337 22.45 -5.94 20.18
CA ILE A 337 23.23 -4.72 20.34
C ILE A 337 23.48 -4.19 18.93
N PRO A 338 22.65 -3.25 18.42
CA PRO A 338 22.73 -2.77 17.03
C PRO A 338 24.12 -2.26 16.64
N GLN A 339 24.85 -1.62 17.56
CA GLN A 339 26.21 -1.14 17.33
C GLN A 339 27.21 -2.26 16.97
N ASN A 340 27.00 -3.49 17.48
CA ASN A 340 27.83 -4.64 17.13
C ASN A 340 27.53 -5.20 15.73
N ARG A 341 26.58 -4.60 15.00
CA ARG A 341 26.14 -5.03 13.67
C ARG A 341 26.59 -4.08 12.55
N ILE A 342 27.27 -2.99 12.89
CA ILE A 342 27.68 -1.90 11.99
C ILE A 342 28.93 -2.29 11.20
#